data_AF-J3CC90-F1
#
_entry.id   AF-J3CC90-F1
#
_cell.length_a   1.000
_cell.length_b   1.000
_cell.length_c   1.000
_cell.angle_alpha   90.00
_cell.angle_beta   90.00
_cell.angle_gamma   90.00
#
_symmetry.space_group_name_H-M   'P 1'
#
loop_
_entity.id
_entity.type
_entity.pdbx_description
1 polymer ?
#
loop_
_entity_poly.entity_id
_entity_poly.type
_entity_poly.pdbx_seq_one_letter_code
_entity_poly.pdbx_strand_id
1 'polypeptide(L)'
;MAQTVSPQITDAVTQSNVKVVGEAPAVALGNVYQAAAHSTGIMFENAVNSQNQQNILGQAATTQGIMQIYSVDTIADAISIAKMLNAS
;
A
#
# COMPACT_ATOMS: atom_id res chain seq x y z
N MET A 1 -56.82 8.75 -36.00
CA MET A 1 -56.97 8.53 -34.55
C MET A 1 -55.62 8.11 -34.01
N ALA A 2 -55.01 8.91 -33.15
CA ALA A 2 -53.73 8.55 -32.55
C ALA A 2 -53.92 7.27 -31.73
N GLN A 3 -53.06 6.27 -31.93
CA GLN A 3 -53.11 5.04 -31.15
C GLN A 3 -52.65 5.36 -29.72
N THR A 4 -53.59 5.49 -28.79
CA THR A 4 -53.30 5.74 -27.39
C THR A 4 -52.77 4.45 -26.77
N VAL A 5 -51.54 4.49 -26.26
CA VAL A 5 -50.94 3.39 -25.50
C VAL A 5 -51.76 3.07 -24.25
N SER A 6 -51.84 1.77 -23.89
CA SER A 6 -52.57 1.30 -22.71
C SER A 6 -52.01 1.93 -21.43
N PRO A 7 -52.85 2.47 -20.52
CA PRO A 7 -52.39 3.07 -19.26
C PRO A 7 -51.55 2.14 -18.38
N GLN A 8 -51.87 0.84 -18.36
CA GLN A 8 -51.10 -0.16 -17.61
C GLN A 8 -49.67 -0.32 -18.14
N ILE A 9 -49.46 -0.16 -19.45
CA ILE A 9 -48.13 -0.18 -20.06
C ILE A 9 -47.36 1.08 -19.63
N THR A 10 -48.00 2.25 -19.70
CA THR A 10 -47.39 3.52 -19.26
C THR A 10 -47.00 3.48 -17.78
N ASP A 11 -47.84 2.92 -16.91
CA ASP A 11 -47.55 2.78 -15.48
C ASP A 11 -46.41 1.79 -15.23
N ALA A 12 -46.39 0.64 -15.91
CA ALA A 12 -45.32 -0.34 -15.77
C ALA A 12 -43.95 0.25 -16.18
N VAL A 13 -43.90 1.00 -17.28
CA VAL A 13 -42.67 1.69 -17.74
C VAL A 13 -42.28 2.79 -16.76
N THR A 14 -43.24 3.58 -16.27
CA THR A 14 -42.98 4.65 -15.30
C THR A 14 -42.44 4.07 -13.99
N GLN A 15 -43.03 2.99 -13.47
CA GLN A 15 -42.57 2.33 -12.26
C GLN A 15 -41.17 1.74 -12.43
N SER A 16 -40.91 1.07 -13.56
CA SER A 16 -39.59 0.50 -13.85
C SER A 16 -38.51 1.60 -13.90
N ASN A 17 -38.79 2.72 -14.56
CA ASN A 17 -37.86 3.85 -14.63
C ASN A 17 -37.63 4.50 -13.26
N VAL A 18 -38.69 4.72 -12.47
CA VAL A 18 -38.56 5.30 -11.12
C VAL A 18 -37.81 4.36 -10.18
N LYS A 19 -38.03 3.04 -10.28
CA LYS A 19 -37.28 2.03 -9.52
C LYS A 19 -35.78 2.12 -9.80
N VAL A 20 -35.37 2.17 -11.07
CA VAL A 20 -33.95 2.27 -11.45
C VAL A 20 -33.32 3.54 -10.86
N VAL A 21 -34.00 4.69 -10.92
CA VAL A 21 -33.52 5.94 -10.33
C VAL A 21 -33.40 5.83 -8.80
N GLY A 22 -34.33 5.13 -8.14
CA GLY A 22 -34.29 4.87 -6.70
C GLY A 22 -33.19 3.91 -6.26
N GLU A 23 -32.86 2.90 -7.07
CA GLU A 23 -31.83 1.90 -6.77
C GLU A 23 -30.41 2.35 -7.16
N ALA A 24 -30.27 3.25 -8.13
CA ALA A 24 -28.97 3.71 -8.63
C ALA A 24 -28.03 4.27 -7.54
N PRO A 25 -28.48 5.10 -6.57
CA PRO A 25 -27.64 5.55 -5.47
C PRO A 25 -27.13 4.40 -4.59
N ALA A 26 -27.96 3.38 -4.33
CA ALA A 26 -27.57 2.23 -3.51
C ALA A 26 -26.49 1.38 -4.21
N VAL A 27 -26.64 1.16 -5.52
CA VAL A 27 -25.63 0.46 -6.34
C VAL A 27 -24.33 1.27 -6.41
N ALA A 28 -24.42 2.58 -6.65
CA ALA A 28 -23.25 3.46 -6.70
C ALA A 28 -22.49 3.45 -5.35
N LEU A 29 -23.22 3.57 -4.23
CA LEU A 29 -22.62 3.50 -2.90
C LEU A 29 -22.03 2.12 -2.59
N GLY A 30 -22.68 1.03 -3.03
CA GLY A 30 -22.13 -0.32 -2.92
C GLY A 30 -20.77 -0.44 -3.62
N ASN A 31 -20.67 0.09 -4.83
CA ASN A 31 -19.41 0.12 -5.59
C ASN A 31 -18.35 1.01 -4.93
N VAL A 32 -18.75 2.18 -4.41
CA VAL A 32 -17.83 3.07 -3.67
C VAL A 32 -17.29 2.37 -2.42
N TYR A 33 -18.14 1.70 -1.64
CA TYR A 33 -17.69 0.97 -0.46
C TYR A 33 -16.80 -0.21 -0.80
N GLN A 34 -17.09 -0.95 -1.88
CA GLN A 34 -16.21 -2.01 -2.36
C GLN A 34 -14.84 -1.47 -2.78
N ALA A 35 -14.81 -0.37 -3.54
CA ALA A 35 -13.57 0.28 -3.95
C ALA A 35 -12.78 0.83 -2.75
N ALA A 36 -13.47 1.45 -1.78
CA ALA A 36 -12.85 1.96 -0.56
C ALA A 36 -12.27 0.84 0.30
N ALA A 37 -13.00 -0.27 0.48
CA ALA A 37 -12.52 -1.43 1.22
C ALA A 37 -11.27 -2.03 0.57
N HIS A 38 -11.29 -2.21 -0.76
CA HIS A 38 -10.14 -2.72 -1.51
C HIS A 38 -8.93 -1.78 -1.43
N SER A 39 -9.14 -0.48 -1.66
CA SER A 39 -8.07 0.53 -1.56
C SER A 39 -7.48 0.61 -0.15
N THR A 40 -8.30 0.44 0.88
CA THR A 40 -7.84 0.42 2.28
C THR A 40 -7.00 -0.83 2.55
N GLY A 41 -7.39 -2.00 2.00
CA GLY A 41 -6.58 -3.22 2.05
C GLY A 41 -5.20 -3.02 1.44
N ILE A 42 -5.12 -2.44 0.23
CA ILE A 42 -3.85 -2.11 -0.43
C ILE A 42 -3.02 -1.13 0.41
N MET A 43 -3.66 -0.13 1.04
CA MET A 43 -2.97 0.82 1.91
C MET A 43 -2.33 0.11 3.12
N PHE A 44 -3.03 -0.83 3.74
CA PHE A 44 -2.47 -1.64 4.83
C PHE A 44 -1.32 -2.53 4.35
N GLU A 45 -1.45 -3.18 3.21
CA GLU A 45 -0.38 -3.98 2.61
C GLU A 45 0.87 -3.13 2.35
N ASN A 46 0.70 -1.95 1.75
CA ASN A 46 1.78 -1.01 1.49
C ASN A 46 2.42 -0.49 2.79
N ALA A 47 1.63 -0.21 3.83
CA ALA A 47 2.14 0.23 5.13
C ALA A 47 2.99 -0.85 5.79
N VAL A 48 2.52 -2.11 5.81
CA VAL A 48 3.27 -3.25 6.35
C VAL A 48 4.53 -3.51 5.53
N ASN A 49 4.47 -3.40 4.21
CA ASN A 49 5.64 -3.54 3.35
C ASN A 49 6.69 -2.44 3.61
N SER A 50 6.26 -1.18 3.76
CA SER A 50 7.14 -0.07 4.14
C SER A 50 7.77 -0.29 5.51
N GLN A 51 6.99 -0.75 6.50
CA GLN A 51 7.50 -1.06 7.83
C GLN A 51 8.55 -2.19 7.81
N ASN A 52 8.33 -3.24 7.02
CA ASN A 52 9.29 -4.32 6.84
C ASN A 52 10.59 -3.84 6.17
N GLN A 53 10.48 -3.00 5.13
CA GLN A 53 11.66 -2.40 4.49
C GLN A 53 12.47 -1.54 5.48
N GLN A 54 11.81 -0.78 6.35
CA GLN A 54 12.49 -0.02 7.40
C GLN A 54 13.21 -0.92 8.41
N ASN A 55 12.59 -2.03 8.82
CA ASN A 55 13.24 -3.01 9.70
C ASN A 55 14.47 -3.66 9.05
N ILE A 56 14.40 -3.96 7.76
CA ILE A 56 15.53 -4.49 6.98
C ILE A 56 16.63 -3.43 6.88
N LEU A 57 16.29 -2.18 6.58
CA LEU A 57 17.24 -1.07 6.53
C LEU A 57 17.93 -0.85 7.88
N GLY A 58 17.20 -0.95 8.99
CA GLY A 58 17.77 -0.85 10.34
C GLY A 58 18.78 -1.98 10.63
N GLN A 59 18.45 -3.21 10.27
CA GLN A 59 19.37 -4.35 10.40
C GLN A 59 20.60 -4.22 9.48
N ALA A 60 20.39 -3.77 8.24
CA ALA A 60 21.46 -3.52 7.29
C ALA A 60 22.39 -2.42 7.80
N ALA A 61 21.86 -1.28 8.25
CA ALA A 61 22.64 -0.19 8.84
C ALA A 61 23.45 -0.63 10.06
N THR A 62 22.85 -1.45 10.94
CA THR A 62 23.54 -2.03 12.10
C THR A 62 24.69 -2.94 11.66
N THR A 63 24.45 -3.80 10.67
CA THR A 63 25.46 -4.69 10.11
C THR A 63 26.61 -3.91 9.48
N GLN A 64 26.31 -2.86 8.71
CA GLN A 64 27.32 -1.96 8.13
C GLN A 64 28.13 -1.25 9.22
N GLY A 65 27.48 -0.76 10.27
CA GLY A 65 28.16 -0.14 11.41
C GLY A 65 29.12 -1.12 12.11
N ILE A 66 28.69 -2.36 12.33
CA ILE A 66 29.53 -3.43 12.89
C ILE A 66 30.74 -3.71 12.00
N MET A 67 30.54 -3.85 10.68
CA MET A 67 31.65 -4.06 9.73
C MET A 67 32.64 -2.89 9.74
N GLN A 68 32.17 -1.65 9.85
CA GLN A 68 33.03 -0.47 9.92
C GLN A 68 33.87 -0.47 11.21
N ILE A 69 33.27 -0.80 12.37
CA ILE A 69 33.99 -0.89 13.65
C ILE A 69 35.09 -1.96 13.56
N TYR A 70 34.75 -3.18 13.13
CA TYR A 70 35.73 -4.26 12.98
C TYR A 70 36.86 -3.93 12.00
N SER A 71 36.54 -3.21 10.92
CA SER A 71 37.54 -2.78 9.94
C SER A 71 38.53 -1.77 10.54
N VAL A 72 38.04 -0.80 11.32
CA VAL A 72 38.88 0.19 12.00
C VAL A 72 39.80 -0.47 13.02
N ASP A 73 39.27 -1.37 13.85
CA ASP A 73 40.08 -2.09 14.85
C ASP A 73 41.19 -2.93 14.19
N THR A 74 40.85 -3.65 13.11
CA THR A 74 41.84 -4.45 12.34
C THR A 74 42.96 -3.57 11.77
N ILE A 75 42.61 -2.38 11.24
CA ILE A 75 43.60 -1.43 10.70
C ILE A 75 44.44 -0.84 11.83
N ALA A 76 43.85 -0.51 12.97
CA ALA A 76 44.56 0.02 14.14
C ALA A 76 45.59 -0.98 14.69
N ASP A 77 45.20 -2.26 14.79
CA ASP A 77 46.11 -3.35 15.16
C ASP A 77 47.24 -3.50 14.14
N ALA A 78 46.92 -3.48 12.84
CA ALA A 78 47.93 -3.57 11.77
C ALA A 78 48.94 -2.40 11.82
N ILE A 79 48.49 -1.17 12.06
CA ILE A 79 49.36 0.00 12.23
C ILE A 79 50.24 -0.15 13.46
N SER A 80 49.68 -0.64 14.57
CA SER A 80 50.42 -0.85 15.82
C SER A 80 51.54 -1.86 15.64
N ILE A 81 51.28 -2.97 14.96
CA ILE A 81 52.29 -3.98 14.59
C ILE A 81 53.37 -3.38 13.68
N ALA A 82 53.00 -2.63 12.65
CA ALA A 82 53.96 -1.98 11.75
C ALA A 82 54.88 -1.01 12.50
N LYS A 83 54.34 -0.25 13.46
CA LYS A 83 55.11 0.67 14.31
C LYS A 83 56.13 -0.07 15.18
N MET A 84 55.74 -1.20 15.78
CA MET A 84 56.66 -2.01 16.58
C MET A 84 57.82 -2.55 15.74
N LEU A 85 57.53 -3.02 14.52
CA LEU A 85 58.55 -3.56 13.62
C LEU A 85 59.56 -2.51 13.16
N ASN A 86 59.10 -1.27 12.93
CA ASN A 86 59.97 -0.16 12.51
C ASN A 86 60.76 0.48 13.66
N ALA A 87 60.41 0.18 14.91
CA ALA A 87 61.13 0.60 16.12
C ALA A 87 62.17 -0.43 16.60
N SER A 88 62.27 -1.57 15.91
CA SER A 88 63.25 -2.65 16.12
C SER A 88 64.48 -2.43 15.22
#